data_AF-A0A7K0YU26-F1
#
_entry.id   AF-A0A7K0YU26-F1
#
_cell.length_a   1.000
_cell.length_b   1.000
_cell.length_c   1.000
_cell.angle_alpha   90.00
_cell.angle_beta   90.00
_cell.angle_gamma   90.00
#
_symmetry.space_group_name_H-M   'P 1'
#
loop_
_entity.id
_entity.type
_entity.pdbx_description
1 polymer ?
#
loop_
_entity_poly.entity_id
_entity_poly.type
_entity_poly.pdbx_seq_one_letter_code
_entity_poly.pdbx_strand_id
1 'polypeptide(L)'
;MEIVRVVDLSREITAETVVYPGDPVPHIAQHATIAEDGFNLVSIQIGSQSGTHVDAPFHFDDDTAKIDEIPLDRFVGRGVILHCDGVQARERITLDSVRSEVESARAGDIVLVHTGWARHYGDPAYF
;
A
#
# COMPACT_ATOMS: atom_id res chain seq x y z
N MET A 1 25.82 1.76 -0.19
CA MET A 1 24.71 2.66 0.20
C MET A 1 24.57 2.56 1.70
N GLU A 2 24.57 3.68 2.41
CA GLU A 2 24.35 3.70 3.87
C GLU A 2 22.89 4.11 4.12
N ILE A 3 22.14 3.29 4.87
CA ILE A 3 20.76 3.61 5.25
C ILE A 3 20.82 4.47 6.51
N VAL A 4 20.58 5.77 6.36
CA VAL A 4 20.61 6.72 7.48
C VAL A 4 19.25 6.87 8.18
N ARG A 5 18.16 6.48 7.51
CA ARG A 5 16.80 6.53 8.03
C ARG A 5 15.90 5.55 7.29
N VAL A 6 14.97 4.95 8.03
CA VAL A 6 13.84 4.19 7.49
C VAL A 6 12.55 4.92 7.88
N VAL A 7 11.61 5.01 6.95
CA VAL A 7 10.28 5.59 7.17
C VAL A 7 9.27 4.50 6.81
N ASP A 8 8.40 4.17 7.76
CA ASP A 8 7.30 3.23 7.52
C ASP A 8 6.15 3.96 6.79
N LEU A 9 5.71 3.39 5.67
CA LEU A 9 4.60 3.87 4.86
C LEU A 9 3.38 2.95 4.98
N SER A 10 3.44 1.97 5.88
CA SER A 10 2.44 0.93 6.05
C SER A 10 1.38 1.34 7.05
N ARG A 11 0.18 0.77 6.90
CA ARG A 11 -0.86 0.78 7.94
C ARG A 11 -0.84 -0.55 8.66
N GLU A 12 -1.02 -0.51 9.97
CA GLU A 12 -1.27 -1.71 10.76
C GLU A 12 -2.55 -2.40 10.26
N ILE A 13 -2.48 -3.73 10.17
CA ILE A 13 -3.64 -4.56 9.80
C ILE A 13 -4.29 -5.06 11.09
N THR A 14 -5.56 -4.74 11.25
CA THR A 14 -6.41 -5.15 12.38
C THR A 14 -7.76 -5.64 11.85
N ALA A 15 -8.62 -6.15 12.73
CA ALA A 15 -9.99 -6.52 12.35
C ALA A 15 -10.83 -5.30 11.90
N GLU A 16 -10.40 -4.08 12.23
CA GLU A 16 -11.02 -2.81 11.88
C GLU A 16 -10.36 -2.14 10.66
N THR A 17 -9.42 -2.81 9.98
CA THR A 17 -8.82 -2.29 8.76
C THR A 17 -9.90 -1.91 7.75
N VAL A 18 -9.82 -0.68 7.25
CA VAL A 18 -10.72 -0.18 6.20
C VAL A 18 -10.46 -0.97 4.93
N VAL A 19 -11.48 -1.67 4.43
CA VAL A 19 -11.44 -2.44 3.18
C VAL A 19 -12.35 -1.81 2.13
N TYR A 20 -12.03 -2.01 0.85
CA TYR A 20 -12.91 -1.58 -0.23
C TYR A 20 -14.32 -2.20 -0.07
N PRO A 21 -15.41 -1.47 -0.34
CA PRO A 21 -16.75 -2.00 -0.18
C PRO A 21 -16.99 -3.30 -0.97
N GLY A 22 -17.19 -4.40 -0.24
CA GLY A 22 -17.40 -5.73 -0.81
C GLY A 22 -16.22 -6.71 -0.65
N ASP A 23 -15.05 -6.22 -0.26
CA ASP A 23 -13.86 -7.04 -0.06
C ASP A 23 -13.90 -7.85 1.25
N PRO A 24 -13.11 -8.94 1.36
CA PRO A 24 -12.94 -9.67 2.61
C PRO A 24 -12.38 -8.78 3.72
N VAL A 25 -13.10 -8.71 4.85
CA VAL A 25 -12.63 -8.03 6.07
C VAL A 25 -11.59 -8.92 6.77
N PRO A 26 -10.44 -8.36 7.21
CA PRO A 26 -9.46 -9.10 7.99
C PRO A 26 -10.06 -9.77 9.23
N HIS A 27 -9.73 -11.03 9.43
CA HIS A 27 -10.03 -11.77 10.64
C HIS A 27 -8.73 -12.22 11.29
N ILE A 28 -8.47 -11.72 12.50
CA ILE A 28 -7.29 -12.02 13.29
C ILE A 28 -7.75 -12.58 14.63
N ALA A 29 -7.28 -13.77 14.99
CA ALA A 29 -7.65 -14.43 16.24
C ALA A 29 -6.44 -15.06 16.93
N GLN A 30 -6.45 -15.07 18.27
CA GLN A 30 -5.45 -15.79 19.04
C GLN A 30 -5.58 -17.29 18.75
N HIS A 31 -4.48 -17.92 18.35
CA HIS A 31 -4.42 -19.36 18.08
C HIS A 31 -3.75 -20.14 19.22
N ALA A 32 -2.65 -19.62 19.77
CA ALA A 32 -1.88 -20.25 20.85
C ALA A 32 -1.36 -19.21 21.82
N THR A 33 -1.26 -19.52 23.11
CA THR A 33 -0.75 -18.60 24.14
C THR A 33 0.44 -19.18 24.88
N ILE A 34 1.30 -18.33 25.45
CA ILE A 34 2.44 -18.81 26.25
C ILE A 34 1.98 -19.66 27.44
N ALA A 35 0.85 -19.33 28.06
CA ALA A 35 0.36 -20.03 29.25
C ALA A 35 -0.08 -21.47 28.94
N GLU A 36 -0.66 -21.70 27.76
CA GLU A 36 -1.22 -23.00 27.38
C GLU A 36 -0.25 -23.81 26.50
N ASP A 37 0.47 -23.13 25.60
CA ASP A 37 1.24 -23.75 24.52
C ASP A 37 2.76 -23.45 24.57
N GLY A 38 3.18 -22.49 25.42
CA GLY A 38 4.57 -22.06 25.54
C GLY A 38 5.03 -21.03 24.50
N PHE A 39 4.15 -20.58 23.59
CA PHE A 39 4.42 -19.53 22.61
C PHE A 39 3.14 -18.75 22.25
N ASN A 40 3.27 -17.55 21.69
CA ASN A 40 2.13 -16.80 21.15
C ASN A 40 2.04 -17.00 19.63
N LEU A 41 0.84 -17.27 19.13
CA LEU A 41 0.54 -17.36 17.70
C LEU A 41 -0.86 -16.81 17.44
N VAL A 42 -1.01 -16.08 16.34
CA VAL A 42 -2.30 -15.61 15.82
C VAL A 42 -2.59 -16.26 14.47
N SER A 43 -3.85 -16.57 14.21
CA SER A 43 -4.33 -16.89 12.87
C SER A 43 -4.74 -15.59 12.16
N ILE A 44 -4.42 -15.49 10.88
CA ILE A 44 -4.68 -14.32 10.05
C ILE A 44 -5.37 -14.78 8.77
N GLN A 45 -6.54 -14.22 8.48
CA GLN A 45 -7.23 -14.35 7.21
C GLN A 45 -7.49 -12.94 6.67
N ILE A 46 -7.00 -12.64 5.46
CA ILE A 46 -7.11 -11.31 4.83
C ILE A 46 -7.38 -11.45 3.33
N GLY A 47 -7.96 -10.41 2.73
CA GLY A 47 -7.94 -10.24 1.28
C GLY A 47 -6.57 -9.77 0.80
N SER A 48 -6.22 -10.04 -0.45
CA SER A 48 -4.94 -9.57 -1.02
C SER A 48 -4.84 -8.04 -1.05
N GLN A 49 -5.97 -7.34 -1.11
CA GLN A 49 -6.08 -5.88 -1.16
C GLN A 49 -6.37 -5.23 0.20
N SER A 50 -6.20 -5.95 1.31
CA SER A 50 -6.41 -5.40 2.65
C SER A 50 -5.28 -4.46 3.07
N GLY A 51 -5.61 -3.23 3.49
CA GLY A 51 -4.63 -2.27 4.03
C GLY A 51 -3.62 -1.77 3.01
N THR A 52 -2.38 -1.51 3.44
CA THR A 52 -1.27 -1.19 2.52
C THR A 52 -0.83 -2.48 1.81
N HIS A 53 -1.06 -2.57 0.50
CA HIS A 53 -0.85 -3.78 -0.30
C HIS A 53 -0.10 -3.48 -1.60
N VAL A 54 0.17 -4.52 -2.39
CA VAL A 54 0.80 -4.41 -3.71
C VAL A 54 0.00 -5.18 -4.74
N ASP A 55 -0.33 -4.51 -5.84
CA ASP A 55 -1.00 -5.10 -6.99
C ASP A 55 0.01 -5.66 -7.99
N ALA A 56 -0.24 -6.90 -8.42
CA ALA A 56 0.36 -7.45 -9.62
C ALA A 56 -0.53 -7.16 -10.85
N PRO A 57 0.02 -7.11 -12.08
CA PRO A 57 -0.76 -6.97 -13.30
C PRO A 57 -1.93 -7.96 -13.41
N PHE A 58 -1.74 -9.18 -12.89
CA PHE A 58 -2.77 -10.22 -12.81
C PHE A 58 -4.08 -9.75 -12.15
N HIS A 59 -4.05 -8.70 -11.33
CA HIS A 59 -5.25 -8.13 -10.72
C HIS A 59 -6.30 -7.66 -11.75
N PHE A 60 -5.88 -7.31 -12.99
CA PHE A 60 -6.77 -6.84 -14.05
C PHE A 60 -6.70 -7.68 -15.34
N ASP A 61 -5.75 -8.61 -15.47
CA ASP A 61 -5.53 -9.39 -16.67
C ASP A 61 -4.95 -10.78 -16.36
N ASP A 62 -5.76 -11.83 -16.57
CA ASP A 62 -5.43 -13.22 -16.24
C ASP A 62 -4.21 -13.77 -17.02
N ASP A 63 -3.82 -13.13 -18.14
CA ASP A 63 -2.69 -13.54 -18.97
C ASP A 63 -1.36 -12.89 -18.54
N THR A 64 -1.36 -12.14 -17.43
CA THR A 64 -0.20 -11.41 -16.93
C THR A 64 0.37 -11.98 -15.63
N ALA A 65 1.58 -11.53 -15.28
CA ALA A 65 2.32 -12.08 -14.15
C ALA A 65 1.60 -11.88 -12.81
N LYS A 66 1.55 -12.96 -12.02
CA LYS A 66 1.14 -12.97 -10.61
C LYS A 66 2.22 -12.38 -9.72
N ILE A 67 1.86 -12.07 -8.47
CA ILE A 67 2.76 -11.38 -7.54
C ILE A 67 4.05 -12.18 -7.25
N ASP A 68 3.96 -13.51 -7.20
CA ASP A 68 5.08 -14.42 -6.98
C ASP A 68 5.98 -14.61 -8.22
N GLU A 69 5.55 -14.11 -9.38
CA GLU A 69 6.29 -14.13 -10.64
C GLU A 69 7.01 -12.78 -10.91
N ILE A 70 6.72 -11.74 -10.13
CA ILE A 70 7.36 -10.43 -10.28
C ILE A 70 8.81 -10.47 -9.76
N PRO A 71 9.81 -10.05 -10.55
CA PRO A 71 11.19 -9.98 -10.10
C PRO A 71 11.38 -9.09 -8.85
N LEU A 72 12.20 -9.56 -7.89
CA LEU A 72 12.41 -8.85 -6.62
C LEU A 72 13.00 -7.43 -6.78
N ASP A 73 13.72 -7.18 -7.86
CA ASP A 73 14.30 -5.86 -8.17
C ASP A 73 13.24 -4.79 -8.47
N ARG A 74 11.98 -5.18 -8.72
CA ARG A 74 10.85 -4.27 -8.89
C ARG A 74 10.34 -3.69 -7.58
N PHE A 75 10.66 -4.30 -6.43
CA PHE A 75 10.17 -3.89 -5.11
C PHE A 75 11.17 -3.01 -4.35
N VAL A 76 12.36 -2.79 -4.91
CA VAL A 76 13.41 -1.97 -4.29
C VAL A 76 14.01 -1.06 -5.34
N GLY A 77 13.85 0.24 -5.16
CA GLY A 77 14.33 1.20 -6.13
C GLY A 77 14.39 2.62 -5.58
N ARG A 78 14.81 3.53 -6.45
CA ARG A 78 14.75 4.96 -6.16
C ARG A 78 13.29 5.40 -6.14
N GLY A 79 12.88 6.06 -5.05
CA GLY A 79 11.58 6.70 -4.94
C GLY A 79 11.60 8.14 -5.44
N VAL A 80 10.55 8.57 -6.13
CA VAL A 80 10.25 9.98 -6.43
C VAL A 80 8.86 10.28 -5.91
N ILE A 81 8.72 11.36 -5.13
CA ILE A 81 7.43 11.77 -4.57
C ILE A 81 6.84 12.86 -5.45
N LEU A 82 5.61 12.67 -5.91
CA LEU A 82 4.80 13.70 -6.55
C LEU A 82 3.90 14.32 -5.48
N HIS A 83 4.11 15.60 -5.19
CA HIS A 83 3.31 16.30 -4.19
C HIS A 83 2.02 16.83 -4.82
N CYS A 84 0.89 16.25 -4.43
CA CYS A 84 -0.44 16.54 -4.96
C CYS A 84 -1.38 17.10 -3.89
N ASP A 85 -0.84 17.65 -2.80
CA ASP A 85 -1.59 18.10 -1.62
C ASP A 85 -2.63 19.22 -1.92
N GLY A 86 -2.45 19.95 -3.03
CA GLY A 86 -3.37 20.99 -3.50
C GLY A 86 -4.56 20.48 -4.33
N VAL A 87 -4.52 19.21 -4.75
CA VAL A 87 -5.57 18.59 -5.59
C VAL A 87 -6.76 18.22 -4.73
N GLN A 88 -7.96 18.63 -5.17
CA GLN A 88 -9.19 18.40 -4.43
C GLN A 88 -9.70 16.96 -4.59
N ALA A 89 -10.62 16.58 -3.71
CA ALA A 89 -11.33 15.31 -3.82
C ALA A 89 -11.93 15.16 -5.23
N ARG A 90 -11.67 14.02 -5.89
CA ARG A 90 -12.16 13.68 -7.23
C ARG A 90 -11.62 14.57 -8.37
N GLU A 91 -10.66 15.45 -8.09
CA GLU A 91 -9.96 16.22 -9.11
C GLU A 91 -8.87 15.35 -9.78
N ARG A 92 -8.69 15.55 -11.09
CA ARG A 92 -7.66 14.84 -11.85
C ARG A 92 -6.29 15.45 -11.58
N ILE A 93 -5.34 14.62 -11.14
CA ILE A 93 -3.92 14.96 -11.13
C ILE A 93 -3.42 15.02 -12.59
N THR A 94 -2.81 16.14 -12.99
CA THR A 94 -2.32 16.34 -14.36
C THR A 94 -0.80 16.44 -14.37
N LEU A 95 -0.16 16.23 -15.53
CA LEU A 95 1.30 16.41 -15.64
C LEU A 95 1.73 17.85 -15.31
N ASP A 96 0.88 18.84 -15.57
CA ASP A 96 1.17 20.23 -15.26
C ASP A 96 1.20 20.49 -13.75
N SER A 97 0.43 19.76 -12.94
CA SER A 97 0.38 19.94 -11.48
C SER A 97 1.60 19.36 -10.75
N VAL A 98 2.41 18.52 -11.40
CA VAL A 98 3.55 17.79 -10.80
C VAL A 98 4.80 17.80 -11.69
N ARG A 99 4.89 18.80 -12.58
CA ARG A 99 5.86 18.84 -13.68
C ARG A 99 7.31 18.70 -13.19
N SER A 100 7.70 19.47 -12.18
CA SER A 100 9.07 19.47 -11.65
C SER A 100 9.51 18.10 -11.11
N GLU A 101 8.61 17.42 -10.42
CA GLU A 101 8.87 16.12 -9.80
C GLU A 101 8.91 15.03 -10.87
N VAL A 102 8.03 15.10 -11.87
CA VAL A 102 8.04 14.20 -13.04
C VAL A 102 9.33 14.35 -13.84
N GLU A 103 9.83 15.56 -14.05
CA GLU A 103 11.10 15.80 -14.77
C GLU A 103 12.32 15.21 -14.02
N SER A 104 12.21 14.98 -12.70
CA SER A 104 13.24 14.34 -11.90
C SER A 104 13.20 12.79 -11.96
N ALA A 105 12.10 12.23 -12.46
CA ALA A 105 11.89 10.79 -12.54
C ALA A 105 12.67 10.17 -13.70
N ARG A 106 13.07 8.92 -13.51
CA ARG A 106 13.81 8.10 -14.47
C ARG A 106 13.09 6.77 -14.67
N ALA A 107 13.36 6.12 -15.80
CA ALA A 107 12.86 4.77 -16.03
C ALA A 107 13.30 3.83 -14.90
N GLY A 108 12.33 3.12 -14.30
CA GLY A 108 12.56 2.22 -13.17
C GLY A 108 12.40 2.86 -11.78
N ASP A 109 12.20 4.17 -11.68
CA ASP A 109 11.87 4.79 -10.40
C ASP A 109 10.47 4.36 -9.90
N ILE A 110 10.34 4.21 -8.58
CA ILE A 110 9.05 4.05 -7.90
C ILE A 110 8.46 5.44 -7.68
N VAL A 111 7.31 5.71 -8.28
CA VAL A 111 6.62 7.01 -8.16
C VAL A 111 5.59 6.93 -7.04
N LEU A 112 5.78 7.73 -5.98
CA LEU A 112 4.84 7.86 -4.88
C LEU A 112 3.97 9.11 -5.09
N VAL A 113 2.65 8.92 -5.23
CA VAL A 113 1.72 10.04 -5.38
C VAL A 113 1.20 10.45 -4.00
N HIS A 114 1.71 11.58 -3.49
CA HIS A 114 1.35 12.09 -2.17
C HIS A 114 0.20 13.09 -2.26
N THR A 115 -1.03 12.65 -2.01
CA THR A 115 -2.25 13.47 -2.06
C THR A 115 -2.69 14.03 -0.70
N GLY A 116 -2.03 13.60 0.39
CA GLY A 116 -2.50 13.83 1.75
C GLY A 116 -3.77 13.07 2.13
N TRP A 117 -4.29 12.19 1.26
CA TRP A 117 -5.58 11.48 1.46
C TRP A 117 -5.58 10.53 2.67
N ALA A 118 -4.39 10.08 3.07
CA ALA A 118 -4.18 9.25 4.26
C ALA A 118 -4.80 9.85 5.55
N ARG A 119 -5.06 11.16 5.61
CA ARG A 119 -5.76 11.83 6.72
C ARG A 119 -7.24 11.45 6.84
N HIS A 120 -7.86 10.96 5.78
CA HIS A 120 -9.26 10.54 5.75
C HIS A 120 -9.44 9.05 6.13
N TYR A 121 -8.38 8.34 6.49
CA TYR A 121 -8.48 6.92 6.85
C TYR A 121 -9.46 6.71 8.01
N GLY A 122 -10.51 5.91 7.77
CA GLY A 122 -11.60 5.66 8.73
C GLY A 122 -12.78 6.65 8.65
N ASP A 123 -12.66 7.72 7.87
CA ASP A 123 -13.75 8.67 7.58
C ASP A 123 -14.62 8.15 6.41
N PRO A 124 -15.94 8.35 6.41
CA PRO A 124 -16.78 8.15 5.23
C PRO A 124 -16.24 8.78 3.93
N ALA A 125 -15.50 9.89 4.02
CA ALA A 125 -14.87 10.56 2.90
C ALA A 125 -13.62 9.84 2.35
N TYR A 126 -13.20 8.71 2.94
CA TYR A 126 -12.05 7.96 2.45
C TYR A 126 -12.26 7.36 1.05
N PHE A 127 -13.51 7.04 0.70
CA PHE A 127 -13.91 6.42 -0.56
C PHE A 127 -14.54 7.40 -1.56
#